data_AF-A0A2A5DP97-F1
#
_entry.id   AF-A0A2A5DP97-F1
#
_cell.length_a   1.000
_cell.length_b   1.000
_cell.length_c   1.000
_cell.angle_alpha   90.00
_cell.angle_beta   90.00
_cell.angle_gamma   90.00
#
_symmetry.space_group_name_H-M   'P 1'
#
loop_
_entity.id
_entity.type
_entity.pdbx_description
1 polymer ?
#
loop_
_entity_poly.entity_id
_entity_poly.type
_entity_poly.pdbx_seq_one_letter_code
_entity_poly.pdbx_strand_id
1 'polypeptide(L)' 'MNEKKVKSILDARGVKYVWLADKLGITRSLVTQWFNNGIEIPEKHHIRIAEILNMPLVELR' A
#
# COMPACT_ATOMS: atom_id res chain seq x y z
N MET A 1 -10.13 -1.61 1.12
CA MET A 1 -8.83 -2.33 1.18
C MET A 1 -8.32 -2.18 2.59
N ASN A 2 -7.69 -3.20 3.16
CA ASN A 2 -7.26 -3.17 4.55
C ASN A 2 -5.80 -2.67 4.66
N GLU A 3 -5.61 -1.44 5.14
CA GLU A 3 -4.28 -0.82 5.30
C GLU A 3 -3.33 -1.70 6.12
N LYS A 4 -3.84 -2.35 7.18
CA LYS A 4 -3.04 -3.20 8.09
C LYS A 4 -2.56 -4.46 7.37
N LYS A 5 -3.39 -5.02 6.48
CA LYS A 5 -3.02 -6.17 5.65
C LYS A 5 -1.91 -5.78 4.68
N VAL A 6 -2.07 -4.68 3.96
CA VAL A 6 -1.05 -4.17 3.04
C VAL A 6 0.26 -3.89 3.79
N LYS A 7 0.18 -3.25 4.97
CA LYS A 7 1.34 -3.02 5.84
C LYS A 7 2.06 -4.34 6.19
N SER A 8 1.33 -5.35 6.65
CA SER A 8 1.93 -6.65 6.99
C SER A 8 2.62 -7.32 5.79
N ILE A 9 2.10 -7.15 4.57
CA ILE A 9 2.69 -7.70 3.35
C ILE A 9 4.00 -6.97 3.01
N LEU A 10 4.00 -5.63 3.12
CA LEU A 10 5.20 -4.82 2.89
C LEU A 10 6.29 -5.18 3.89
N ASP A 11 5.95 -5.30 5.18
CA ASP A 11 6.88 -5.66 6.24
C ASP A 11 7.41 -7.09 6.04
N ALA A 12 6.55 -8.06 5.71
CA ALA A 12 6.95 -9.43 5.42
C ALA A 12 7.86 -9.58 4.18
N ARG A 13 7.71 -8.69 3.20
CA ARG A 13 8.57 -8.64 1.99
C ARG A 13 9.82 -7.78 2.17
N GLY A 14 10.01 -7.15 3.35
CA GLY A 14 11.12 -6.23 3.59
C GLY A 14 11.08 -4.96 2.73
N VAL A 15 9.90 -4.59 2.23
CA VAL A 15 9.70 -3.48 1.30
C VAL A 15 9.40 -2.20 2.07
N LYS A 16 10.18 -1.14 1.81
CA LYS A 16 9.98 0.18 2.44
C LYS A 16 8.84 0.95 1.78
N TYR A 17 8.17 1.81 2.53
CA TYR A 17 7.10 2.68 1.99
C TYR A 17 7.55 3.62 0.87
N VAL A 18 8.85 3.99 0.85
CA VAL A 18 9.46 4.76 -0.25
C VAL A 18 9.27 4.03 -1.57
N TRP A 19 9.53 2.72 -1.61
CA TRP A 19 9.41 1.93 -2.82
C TRP A 19 7.97 1.90 -3.33
N LEU A 20 6.98 1.78 -2.43
CA LEU A 20 5.58 1.79 -2.83
C LEU A 20 5.17 3.17 -3.36
N ALA A 21 5.63 4.25 -2.73
CA ALA A 21 5.39 5.62 -3.16
C ALA A 21 5.95 5.86 -4.58
N ASP A 22 7.18 5.39 -4.84
CA ASP A 22 7.82 5.49 -6.15
C ASP A 22 7.05 4.72 -7.22
N LYS A 23 6.57 3.51 -6.91
CA LYS A 23 5.76 2.69 -7.83
C LYS A 23 4.37 3.28 -8.11
N LEU A 24 3.82 4.01 -7.16
CA LEU A 24 2.54 4.70 -7.28
C LEU A 24 2.65 6.12 -7.86
N GLY A 25 3.86 6.67 -7.97
CA GLY A 25 4.07 8.05 -8.42
C GLY A 25 3.51 9.10 -7.46
N ILE A 26 3.54 8.82 -6.15
CA ILE A 26 3.00 9.71 -5.11
C ILE A 26 4.07 10.01 -4.05
N THR A 27 3.77 10.95 -3.16
CA THR A 27 4.70 11.32 -2.10
C THR A 27 4.82 10.23 -1.03
N ARG A 28 6.03 10.03 -0.51
CA ARG A 28 6.28 9.12 0.62
C ARG A 28 5.45 9.48 1.86
N SER A 29 5.22 10.77 2.09
CA SER A 29 4.41 11.25 3.23
C SER A 29 2.98 10.72 3.15
N LEU A 30 2.37 10.72 1.96
CA LEU A 30 1.02 10.18 1.75
C LEU A 30 0.96 8.69 2.07
N VAL A 31 1.90 7.90 1.56
CA VAL A 31 1.98 6.45 1.84
C VAL A 31 2.21 6.19 3.34
N THR A 32 3.02 7.02 3.99
CA THR A 32 3.27 6.90 5.43
C THR A 32 2.01 7.18 6.23
N GLN A 33 1.22 8.18 5.84
CA GLN A 33 -0.05 8.49 6.49
C GLN A 33 -1.06 7.33 6.39
N TRP A 34 -1.09 6.61 5.26
CA TRP A 34 -1.94 5.43 5.11
C TRP A 34 -1.62 4.34 6.15
N PHE A 35 -0.34 4.00 6.33
CA PHE A 35 0.05 2.85 7.16
C PHE A 35 0.39 3.18 8.62
N ASN A 36 0.75 4.41 8.94
CA ASN A 36 1.14 4.82 10.30
C ASN A 36 0.08 5.66 11.00
N ASN A 37 -0.67 6.47 10.24
CA ASN A 37 -1.72 7.32 10.80
C ASN A 37 -3.11 6.71 10.63
N GLY A 38 -3.20 5.52 10.00
CA GLY A 38 -4.46 4.81 9.79
C GLY A 38 -5.41 5.53 8.83
N ILE A 39 -4.87 6.37 7.95
CA ILE A 39 -5.68 7.00 6.90
C ILE A 39 -6.06 5.94 5.88
N GLU A 40 -7.31 5.96 5.44
CA GLU A 40 -7.78 5.04 4.42
C GLU A 40 -7.05 5.24 3.09
N ILE A 41 -6.58 4.15 2.47
CA ILE A 41 -6.04 4.23 1.11
C ILE A 41 -7.20 4.52 0.16
N PRO A 42 -7.14 5.60 -0.64
CA PRO A 42 -8.19 5.92 -1.61
C PRO A 42 -8.39 4.79 -2.63
N GLU A 43 -9.64 4.54 -3.02
CA GLU A 43 -10.02 3.46 -3.94
C GLU A 43 -9.26 3.50 -5.28
N LYS A 44 -8.97 4.70 -5.78
CA LYS A 44 -8.16 4.90 -7.00
C LYS A 44 -6.78 4.24 -6.96
N HIS A 45 -6.25 3.93 -5.77
CA HIS A 45 -4.95 3.27 -5.60
C HIS A 45 -5.06 1.76 -5.37
N HIS A 46 -6.25 1.22 -5.11
CA HIS A 46 -6.45 -0.19 -4.73
C HIS A 46 -5.97 -1.15 -5.82
N ILE A 47 -6.41 -0.94 -7.06
CA ILE A 47 -6.02 -1.79 -8.21
C ILE A 47 -4.51 -1.71 -8.43
N ARG A 48 -3.95 -0.50 -8.40
CA ARG A 48 -2.52 -0.32 -8.65
C ARG A 48 -1.65 -0.94 -7.57
N ILE A 49 -2.07 -0.87 -6.31
CA ILE A 49 -1.38 -1.53 -5.20
C ILE A 49 -1.44 -3.05 -5.36
N ALA A 50 -2.59 -3.60 -5.76
CA ALA A 50 -2.75 -5.02 -6.05
C ALA A 50 -1.79 -5.51 -7.15
N GLU A 51 -1.69 -4.75 -8.25
CA GLU A 51 -0.73 -5.01 -9.34
C GLU A 51 0.73 -4.95 -8.86
N ILE A 52 1.11 -3.92 -8.10
CA ILE A 52 2.47 -3.74 -7.59
C ILE A 52 2.86 -4.89 -6.65
N LEU A 53 1.91 -5.35 -5.84
CA LEU A 53 2.10 -6.47 -4.93
C LEU A 53 1.95 -7.83 -5.63
N ASN A 54 1.57 -7.84 -6.91
CA ASN A 54 1.26 -9.04 -7.68
C ASN A 54 0.29 -9.97 -6.94
N MET A 55 -0.81 -9.39 -6.45
CA MET A 55 -1.82 -10.07 -5.64
C MET A 55 -3.22 -9.68 -6.08
N PRO A 56 -4.21 -10.59 -5.98
CA PRO A 56 -5.61 -10.24 -6.20
C PRO A 56 -6.09 -9.20 -5.18
N LEU A 57 -6.90 -8.23 -5.62
CA LEU A 57 -7.47 -7.21 -4.72
C LEU A 57 -8.29 -7.82 -3.58
N VAL A 58 -8.91 -8.99 -3.80
CA VAL A 58 -9.66 -9.72 -2.77
C VAL A 58 -8.79 -10.17 -1.60
N GLU A 59 -7.51 -10.42 -1.80
CA GLU A 59 -6.57 -10.79 -0.73
C GLU A 59 -6.10 -9.57 0.09
N LEU A 60 -6.36 -8.37 -0.42
CA LEU A 60 -6.06 -7.09 0.23
C LEU A 60 -7.30 -6.46 0.89
N ARG A 61 -8.47 -7.11 0.82
CA ARG A 61 -9.69 -6.64 1.47
C ARG A 61 -9.70 -6.89 2.97
#